data_AF-A0AAD5MEB2-F1
#
_entry.id   AF-A0AAD5MEB2-F1
#
_cell.length_a   1.000
_cell.length_b   1.000
_cell.length_c   1.000
_cell.angle_alpha   90.00
_cell.angle_beta   90.00
_cell.angle_gamma   90.00
#
_symmetry.space_group_name_H-M   'P 1'
#
loop_
_entity.id
_entity.type
_entity.pdbx_description
1 polymer ?
#
loop_
_entity_poly.entity_id
_entity_poly.type
_entity_poly.pdbx_seq_one_letter_code
_entity_poly.pdbx_strand_id
1 'polypeptide(L)'
;MEEVFYEKLELKKDHASRLNNLEHMAQAMSEAGEEFGNTTPYGSALLKIAQAEQKLGQAERGFITVSASQTLLPIRRFLKRDLRTI
;
A
#
# COMPACT_ATOMS: atom_id res chain seq x y z
N MET A 1 3.25 13.79 -0.40
CA MET A 1 2.77 15.19 -0.31
C MET A 1 1.29 15.25 0.07
N GLU A 2 0.44 14.40 -0.51
CA GLU A 2 -0.99 14.25 -0.16
C GLU A 2 -1.25 13.87 1.31
N GLU A 3 -0.44 12.96 1.90
CA GLU A 3 -0.69 12.50 3.28
C GLU A 3 -0.60 13.60 4.34
N VAL A 4 0.31 14.57 4.16
CA VAL A 4 0.43 15.73 5.06
C VAL A 4 -0.77 16.67 4.91
N PHE A 5 -1.42 16.64 3.75
CA PHE A 5 -2.54 17.50 3.38
C PHE A 5 -3.84 17.02 4.03
N TYR A 6 -4.14 15.72 3.96
CA TYR A 6 -5.32 15.12 4.63
C TYR A 6 -5.22 15.22 6.15
N GLU A 7 -4.02 15.04 6.72
CA GLU A 7 -3.78 15.18 8.16
C GLU A 7 -3.93 16.62 8.68
N LYS A 8 -3.80 17.62 7.80
CA LYS A 8 -4.04 19.04 8.14
C LYS A 8 -5.51 19.45 8.04
N LEU A 9 -6.31 18.71 7.27
CA LEU A 9 -7.72 19.00 7.03
C LEU A 9 -8.68 18.23 7.93
N GLU A 10 -8.17 17.39 8.85
CA GLU A 10 -8.97 16.46 9.69
C GLU A 10 -9.96 15.59 8.90
N LEU A 11 -9.76 15.48 7.58
CA LEU A 11 -10.52 14.58 6.72
C LEU A 11 -10.15 13.17 7.14
N LYS A 12 -11.13 12.43 7.67
CA LYS A 12 -11.00 10.99 7.90
C LYS A 12 -10.43 10.38 6.62
N LYS A 13 -9.38 9.58 6.81
CA LYS A 13 -8.64 8.91 5.74
C LYS A 13 -9.60 7.89 5.10
N ASP A 14 -10.48 8.33 4.20
CA ASP A 14 -11.35 7.48 3.37
C ASP A 14 -10.52 6.79 2.28
N HIS A 15 -9.39 6.20 2.66
CA HIS A 15 -8.48 5.46 1.78
C HIS A 15 -8.61 3.95 2.00
N ALA A 16 -9.65 3.52 2.70
CA ALA A 16 -9.97 2.10 2.88
C ALA A 16 -10.16 1.34 1.56
N SER A 17 -10.24 2.02 0.41
CA SER A 17 -10.53 1.42 -0.89
C SER A 17 -9.48 1.64 -2.00
N ARG A 18 -8.39 2.40 -1.79
CA ARG A 18 -7.38 2.56 -2.86
C ARG A 18 -6.46 1.36 -2.87
N LEU A 19 -6.47 0.59 -3.95
CA LEU A 19 -5.49 -0.46 -4.22
C LEU A 19 -4.13 0.18 -4.52
N ASN A 20 -3.05 -0.44 -4.06
CA ASN A 20 -1.72 -0.05 -4.50
C ASN A 20 -1.39 -0.69 -5.86
N ASN A 21 -0.28 -0.26 -6.46
CA ASN A 21 0.11 -0.71 -7.80
C ASN A 21 0.27 -2.24 -7.86
N LEU A 22 0.76 -2.85 -6.78
CA LEU A 22 0.99 -4.29 -6.69
C LEU A 22 -0.34 -5.06 -6.60
N GLU A 23 -1.31 -4.55 -5.86
CA GLU A 23 -2.66 -5.12 -5.82
C GLU A 23 -3.40 -4.97 -7.15
N HIS A 24 -3.23 -3.85 -7.85
CA HIS A 24 -3.73 -3.70 -9.22
C HIS A 24 -3.10 -4.71 -10.18
N MET A 25 -1.78 -4.91 -10.07
CA MET A 25 -1.07 -5.92 -10.89
C MET A 25 -1.53 -7.34 -10.55
N ALA A 26 -1.71 -7.66 -9.27
CA ALA A 26 -2.20 -8.96 -8.82
C ALA A 26 -3.60 -9.27 -9.38
N GLN A 27 -4.49 -8.28 -9.40
CA GLN A 27 -5.82 -8.42 -9.98
C GLN A 27 -5.74 -8.72 -11.48
N ALA A 28 -5.00 -7.91 -12.24
CA ALA A 28 -4.85 -8.09 -13.68
C ALA A 28 -4.21 -9.44 -14.04
N MET A 29 -3.20 -9.88 -13.28
CA MET A 29 -2.56 -11.19 -13.47
C MET A 29 -3.47 -12.36 -13.09
N SER A 30 -4.35 -12.19 -12.11
CA SER A 30 -5.35 -13.21 -11.75
C SER A 30 -6.36 -13.39 -12.87
N GLU A 31 -6.95 -12.29 -13.35
CA GLU A 31 -7.92 -12.28 -14.45
C GLU A 31 -7.30 -12.88 -15.73
N ALA A 32 -6.09 -12.44 -16.09
CA ALA A 32 -5.36 -13.00 -17.22
C ALA A 32 -5.06 -14.50 -17.01
N GLY A 33 -4.63 -14.91 -15.82
CA GLY A 33 -4.33 -16.30 -15.50
C GLY A 33 -5.55 -17.23 -15.63
N GLU A 34 -6.74 -16.74 -15.29
CA GLU A 34 -8.00 -17.44 -15.49
C GLU A 34 -8.38 -17.51 -16.97
N GLU A 35 -8.24 -16.42 -17.72
CA GLU A 35 -8.53 -16.36 -19.17
C GLU A 35 -7.60 -17.27 -19.99
N PHE A 36 -6.30 -17.33 -19.65
CA PHE A 36 -5.35 -18.25 -20.27
C PHE A 36 -5.58 -19.71 -19.88
N GLY A 37 -6.42 -19.98 -18.87
CA GLY A 37 -6.69 -21.31 -18.35
C GLY A 37 -5.67 -21.75 -17.30
N ASN A 38 -6.17 -22.08 -16.12
CA ASN A 38 -5.39 -22.49 -14.94
C ASN A 38 -4.60 -23.80 -15.12
N THR A 39 -4.94 -24.61 -16.13
CA THR A 39 -4.23 -25.84 -16.49
C THR A 39 -3.09 -25.61 -17.46
N THR A 40 -3.00 -24.43 -18.08
CA THR A 40 -1.88 -24.09 -18.94
C THR A 40 -0.65 -23.73 -18.10
N PRO A 41 0.57 -24.05 -18.57
CA PRO A 41 1.79 -23.65 -17.88
C PRO A 41 1.88 -22.14 -17.66
N TYR A 42 1.36 -21.34 -18.60
CA TYR A 42 1.38 -19.88 -18.52
C TYR A 42 0.31 -19.33 -17.56
N GLY A 43 -0.94 -19.79 -17.66
CA GLY A 43 -2.02 -19.38 -16.76
C GLY A 43 -1.71 -19.75 -15.29
N SER A 44 -1.22 -20.96 -15.04
CA SER A 44 -0.79 -21.37 -13.69
C SER A 44 0.40 -20.58 -13.15
N ALA A 45 1.31 -20.11 -14.02
CA ALA A 45 2.39 -19.22 -13.62
C ALA A 45 1.87 -17.82 -13.26
N LEU A 46 0.98 -17.25 -14.08
CA LEU A 46 0.35 -15.95 -13.82
C LEU A 46 -0.40 -15.93 -12.48
N LEU A 47 -1.15 -16.98 -12.16
CA LEU A 47 -1.83 -17.11 -10.87
C LEU A 47 -0.84 -17.13 -9.68
N LYS A 48 0.32 -17.77 -9.83
CA LYS A 48 1.37 -17.76 -8.79
C LYS A 48 1.98 -16.37 -8.61
N ILE A 49 2.23 -15.65 -9.71
CA ILE A 49 2.76 -14.28 -9.66
C ILE A 49 1.72 -13.36 -9.01
N ALA A 50 0.45 -13.47 -9.39
CA ALA A 50 -0.63 -12.71 -8.77
C ALA A 50 -0.69 -12.87 -7.25
N GLN A 51 -0.53 -14.10 -6.73
CA GLN A 51 -0.46 -14.34 -5.29
C GLN A 51 0.77 -13.71 -4.63
N ALA A 52 1.91 -13.67 -5.31
CA ALA A 52 3.12 -13.04 -4.80
C ALA A 52 2.96 -11.51 -4.76
N GLU A 53 2.43 -10.91 -5.83
CA GLU A 53 2.14 -9.48 -5.94
C GLU A 53 1.13 -9.03 -4.88
N GLN A 54 0.08 -9.83 -4.62
CA GLN A 54 -0.89 -9.53 -3.58
C GLN A 54 -0.24 -9.48 -2.18
N LYS A 55 0.64 -10.44 -1.86
CA LYS A 55 1.39 -10.45 -0.59
C LYS A 55 2.33 -9.26 -0.49
N LEU A 56 3.00 -8.91 -1.58
CA LEU A 56 3.89 -7.75 -1.62
C LEU A 56 3.12 -6.44 -1.42
N GLY A 57 1.94 -6.32 -2.04
CA GLY A 57 1.04 -5.19 -1.84
C GLY A 57 0.60 -5.04 -0.39
N GLN A 58 0.25 -6.14 0.29
CA GLN A 58 -0.07 -6.12 1.72
C GLN A 58 1.13 -5.71 2.58
N ALA A 59 2.32 -6.23 2.28
CA ALA A 59 3.55 -5.88 2.98
C ALA A 59 3.89 -4.38 2.82
N GLU A 60 3.70 -3.82 1.62
CA GLU A 60 3.89 -2.40 1.35
C GLU A 60 2.92 -1.53 2.18
N ARG A 61 1.63 -1.88 2.22
CA ARG A 61 0.64 -1.18 3.08
C ARG A 61 1.06 -1.21 4.55
N GLY A 62 1.54 -2.35 5.02
CA GLY A 62 2.08 -2.52 6.36
C GLY A 62 3.28 -1.60 6.60
N PHE A 63 4.24 -1.60 5.68
CA PHE A 63 5.44 -0.78 5.74
C PHE A 63 5.13 0.72 5.78
N ILE A 64 4.22 1.21 4.94
CA ILE A 64 3.79 2.61 4.93
C ILE A 64 3.15 2.98 6.27
N THR A 65 2.25 2.14 6.77
CA THR A 65 1.55 2.37 8.04
C THR A 65 2.52 2.42 9.22
N VAL A 66 3.46 1.48 9.28
CA VAL A 66 4.50 1.42 10.31
C VAL A 66 5.41 2.63 10.21
N SER A 67 5.88 2.99 9.02
CA SER A 67 6.75 4.15 8.80
C SER A 67 6.08 5.47 9.19
N ALA A 68 4.79 5.63 8.87
CA ALA A 68 4.02 6.81 9.23
C ALA A 68 3.86 6.95 10.76
N SER A 69 3.53 5.85 11.44
CA SER A 69 3.24 5.86 12.88
C SER A 69 4.50 5.87 13.77
N GLN A 70 5.53 5.11 13.40
CA GLN A 70 6.71 4.89 14.24
C GLN A 70 7.87 5.86 13.93
N THR A 71 7.92 6.44 12.73
CA THR A 71 9.00 7.33 12.33
C THR A 71 8.49 8.75 12.09
N LEU A 72 7.54 8.93 11.15
CA LEU A 72 7.12 10.27 10.74
C LEU A 72 6.36 11.02 11.84
N LEU A 73 5.45 10.34 12.55
CA LEU A 73 4.66 10.98 13.61
C LEU A 73 5.51 11.46 14.79
N PRO A 74 6.47 10.68 15.35
CA PRO A 74 7.39 11.17 16.37
C PRO A 74 8.23 12.36 15.92
N ILE A 75 8.80 12.32 14.71
CA ILE A 75 9.58 13.45 14.15
C ILE A 75 8.71 14.70 14.04
N ARG A 76 7.48 14.56 13.53
CA ARG A 76 6.52 15.68 13.44
C ARG A 76 6.16 16.25 14.81
N ARG A 77 6.02 15.41 15.84
CA ARG A 77 5.77 15.86 17.23
C ARG A 77 6.97 16.61 17.80
N PHE A 78 8.18 16.08 17.62
CA PHE A 78 9.43 16.73 18.02
C PHE A 78 9.57 18.12 17.40
N LEU A 79 9.41 18.24 16.07
CA LEU A 79 9.49 19.53 15.36
C LEU A 79 8.45 20.55 15.83
N LYS A 80 7.25 20.10 16.24
CA LYS A 80 6.19 21.01 16.71
C LYS A 80 6.37 21.46 18.15
N ARG A 81 6.91 20.61 19.03
CA ARG A 81 7.07 20.88 20.46
C ARG A 81 8.44 21.47 20.79
N ASP A 82 9.50 20.77 20.44
CA ASP A 82 10.81 21.03 21.02
C ASP A 82 11.55 22.13 20.25
N LEU A 83 11.37 22.18 18.93
CA LEU A 83 12.00 23.19 18.08
C LEU A 83 11.31 24.57 18.12
N ARG A 84 10.09 24.65 18.69
CA ARG A 84 9.42 25.95 18.96
C ARG A 84 9.78 26.53 20.32
N THR A 85 10.41 25.73 21.19
CA THR A 85 10.76 26.11 22.57
C THR A 85 12.26 26.44 22.68
N ILE A 86 13.04 26.25 21.61
CA ILE A 86 14.43 26.68 21.42
C ILE A 86 14.42 27.91 20.50
#